data_AF-A0A0M4NWR6-F1
#
_entry.id   AF-A0A0M4NWR6-F1
#
_cell.length_a   1.000
_cell.length_b   1.000
_cell.length_c   1.000
_cell.angle_alpha   90.00
_cell.angle_beta   90.00
_cell.angle_gamma   90.00
#
_symmetry.space_group_name_H-M   'P 1'
#
loop_
_entity.id
_entity.type
_entity.pdbx_description
1 polymer ?
#
loop_
_entity_poly.entity_id
_entity_poly.type
_entity_poly.pdbx_seq_one_letter_code
_entity_poly.pdbx_strand_id
1 'polypeptide(L)'
;MKKILLVTFLLTSFNAFTAFNATHLNNIDIRVFNESKVQIFKNDVHMFGIDCNNGILCKAFVSHVPSPKYKVFDGMVQSNSEVLELSAKNIQSVVNKNRSLVFIMSSGNASGSYTNVQEFEIDSDTGAFYHTTKEYDWMRYGHPDDYPLNR
;
A
#
# COMPACT_ATOMS: atom_id res chain seq x y z
N MET A 1 -50.52 15.87 34.97
CA MET A 1 -49.36 14.96 34.87
C MET A 1 -48.76 15.15 33.49
N LYS A 2 -47.53 15.69 33.44
CA LYS A 2 -46.84 16.16 32.23
C LYS A 2 -46.40 14.97 31.37
N LYS A 3 -46.93 14.85 30.15
CA LYS A 3 -46.41 13.92 29.13
C LYS A 3 -45.20 14.60 28.46
N ILE A 4 -44.00 14.15 28.80
CA ILE A 4 -42.77 14.58 28.13
C ILE A 4 -42.69 13.79 26.83
N LEU A 5 -42.96 14.45 25.70
CA LEU A 5 -42.66 13.93 24.37
C LEU A 5 -41.17 14.16 24.13
N LEU A 6 -40.35 13.13 24.33
CA LEU A 6 -38.93 13.15 23.97
C LEU A 6 -38.84 12.92 22.45
N VAL A 7 -38.85 14.02 21.69
CA VAL A 7 -38.66 14.00 20.24
C VAL A 7 -37.18 13.66 19.95
N THR A 8 -36.98 12.46 19.43
CA THR A 8 -35.92 12.04 18.49
C THR A 8 -34.85 13.10 18.16
N PHE A 9 -33.67 12.96 18.79
CA PHE A 9 -32.41 13.55 18.30
C PHE A 9 -31.36 12.43 18.17
N LEU A 10 -31.73 11.41 17.40
CA LEU A 10 -30.82 10.38 16.88
C LEU A 10 -30.93 10.53 15.36
N LEU A 11 -29.79 10.64 14.66
CA LEU A 11 -29.62 10.75 13.19
C LEU A 11 -29.09 12.10 12.70
N THR A 12 -27.96 12.58 13.23
CA THR A 12 -26.98 13.32 12.40
C THR A 12 -25.56 13.05 12.89
N SER A 13 -25.16 11.78 13.04
CA SER A 13 -23.74 11.46 12.85
C SER A 13 -23.48 11.55 11.35
N PHE A 14 -23.33 12.78 10.84
CA PHE A 14 -22.71 12.99 9.55
C PHE A 14 -21.35 12.33 9.63
N ASN A 15 -21.20 11.16 9.02
CA ASN A 15 -19.90 10.60 8.70
C ASN A 15 -19.23 11.69 7.85
N ALA A 16 -18.31 12.42 8.45
CA ALA A 16 -17.40 13.28 7.73
C ALA A 16 -16.63 12.33 6.80
N PHE A 17 -17.11 12.18 5.57
CA PHE A 17 -16.34 11.58 4.50
C PHE A 17 -15.12 12.48 4.36
N THR A 18 -14.00 12.00 4.91
CA THR A 18 -12.71 12.60 4.66
C THR A 18 -12.54 12.66 3.15
N ALA A 19 -12.36 13.86 2.61
CA ALA A 19 -12.13 14.05 1.19
C ALA A 19 -10.88 13.26 0.81
N PHE A 20 -11.05 12.17 0.08
CA PHE A 20 -9.94 11.39 -0.47
C PHE A 20 -9.44 12.10 -1.72
N ASN A 21 -8.13 12.11 -1.92
CA ASN A 21 -7.56 12.62 -3.17
C ASN A 21 -7.70 11.50 -4.21
N ALA A 22 -8.63 11.69 -5.14
CA ALA A 22 -8.82 10.82 -6.29
C ALA A 22 -7.92 11.29 -7.44
N THR A 23 -7.10 10.39 -7.98
CA THR A 23 -6.33 10.61 -9.20
C THR A 23 -6.84 9.64 -10.27
N HIS A 24 -7.13 10.17 -11.45
CA HIS A 24 -7.63 9.38 -12.57
C HIS A 24 -6.49 8.96 -13.51
N LEU A 25 -6.52 7.71 -13.97
CA LEU A 25 -5.59 7.18 -14.97
C LEU A 25 -6.36 6.21 -15.89
N ASN A 26 -6.42 6.50 -17.18
CA ASN A 26 -7.20 5.74 -18.18
C ASN A 26 -8.65 5.45 -17.75
N ASN A 27 -8.94 4.22 -17.31
CA ASN A 27 -10.29 3.78 -16.93
C ASN A 27 -10.41 3.47 -15.43
N ILE A 28 -9.40 3.86 -14.63
CA ILE A 28 -9.38 3.62 -13.20
C ILE A 28 -9.28 4.93 -12.39
N ASP A 29 -9.87 4.88 -11.19
CA ASP A 29 -9.76 5.92 -10.18
C ASP A 29 -8.93 5.40 -9.01
N ILE A 30 -7.88 6.15 -8.68
CA ILE A 30 -6.96 5.84 -7.58
C ILE A 30 -7.34 6.74 -6.40
N ARG A 31 -7.76 6.15 -5.28
CA ARG A 31 -8.16 6.86 -4.07
C ARG A 31 -7.12 6.64 -2.97
N VAL A 32 -6.39 7.69 -2.63
CA VAL A 32 -5.42 7.66 -1.52
C VAL A 32 -6.09 8.17 -0.25
N PHE A 33 -6.16 7.33 0.77
CA PHE A 33 -6.76 7.67 2.07
C PHE A 33 -5.73 8.24 3.04
N ASN A 34 -4.54 7.64 3.06
CA ASN A 34 -3.38 8.10 3.81
C ASN A 34 -2.10 7.45 3.23
N GLU A 35 -0.96 7.66 3.89
CA GLU A 35 0.35 7.15 3.48
C GLU A 35 0.50 5.62 3.56
N SER A 36 -0.51 4.94 4.13
CA SER A 36 -0.55 3.50 4.33
C SER A 36 -1.71 2.83 3.60
N LYS A 37 -2.59 3.58 2.93
CA LYS A 37 -3.82 3.03 2.35
C LYS A 37 -4.21 3.70 1.04
N VAL A 38 -4.38 2.86 0.03
CA VAL A 38 -4.83 3.24 -1.32
C VAL A 38 -5.78 2.18 -1.86
N GLN A 39 -6.75 2.62 -2.64
CA GLN A 39 -7.69 1.73 -3.36
C GLN A 39 -7.82 2.19 -4.80
N ILE A 40 -8.11 1.23 -5.69
CA ILE A 40 -8.36 1.46 -7.11
C ILE A 40 -9.76 0.99 -7.44
N PHE A 41 -10.46 1.81 -8.21
CA PHE A 41 -11.82 1.57 -8.66
C PHE A 41 -11.90 1.65 -10.19
N LYS A 42 -12.83 0.90 -10.77
CA LYS A 42 -13.24 1.05 -12.18
C LYS A 42 -14.76 1.09 -12.21
N ASN A 43 -15.34 2.18 -12.71
CA ASN A 43 -16.80 2.37 -12.75
C ASN A 43 -17.44 2.09 -11.38
N ASP A 44 -16.88 2.66 -10.30
CA ASP A 44 -17.27 2.46 -8.90
C ASP A 44 -17.14 1.04 -8.33
N VAL A 45 -16.60 0.09 -9.10
CA VAL A 45 -16.26 -1.26 -8.61
C VAL A 45 -14.85 -1.25 -8.04
N HIS A 46 -14.68 -1.72 -6.80
CA HIS A 46 -13.38 -1.86 -6.16
C HIS A 46 -12.57 -2.98 -6.81
N MET A 47 -11.38 -2.64 -7.31
CA MET A 47 -10.52 -3.56 -8.07
C MET A 47 -9.32 -4.04 -7.27
N PHE A 48 -8.71 -3.13 -6.50
CA PHE A 48 -7.47 -3.37 -5.79
C PHE A 48 -7.34 -2.44 -4.59
N GLY A 49 -6.60 -2.85 -3.56
CA GLY A 49 -6.20 -1.95 -2.49
C GLY A 49 -5.08 -2.50 -1.61
N ILE A 50 -4.33 -1.58 -1.02
CA ILE A 50 -3.33 -1.85 0.03
C ILE A 50 -3.82 -1.17 1.31
N ASP A 51 -3.65 -1.85 2.45
CA ASP A 51 -3.91 -1.29 3.77
C ASP A 51 -2.83 -1.73 4.76
N CYS A 52 -1.89 -0.82 5.04
CA CYS A 52 -0.79 -1.02 5.99
C CYS A 52 -1.10 -0.50 7.41
N ASN A 53 -2.30 0.00 7.71
CA ASN A 53 -2.56 0.71 8.97
C ASN A 53 -2.31 -0.13 10.23
N ASN A 54 -2.42 -1.46 10.13
CA ASN A 54 -2.27 -2.38 11.27
C ASN A 54 -1.06 -3.31 11.15
N GLY A 55 -0.23 -3.16 10.12
CA GLY A 55 0.91 -4.05 9.89
C GLY A 55 2.17 -3.56 10.61
N ILE A 56 2.87 -4.48 11.29
CA ILE A 56 4.17 -4.19 11.92
C ILE A 56 5.17 -3.84 10.81
N LEU A 57 5.82 -2.68 10.94
CA LEU A 57 6.74 -2.14 9.93
C LEU A 57 6.16 -2.18 8.50
N CYS A 58 4.83 -2.03 8.37
CA CYS A 58 4.18 -2.01 7.08
C CYS A 58 4.27 -0.62 6.47
N LYS A 59 4.77 -0.54 5.24
CA LYS A 59 4.82 0.69 4.45
C LYS A 59 4.33 0.43 3.04
N ALA A 60 3.61 1.41 2.50
CA ALA A 60 3.16 1.42 1.13
C ALA A 60 3.97 2.42 0.30
N PHE A 61 4.24 2.05 -0.95
CA PHE A 61 4.98 2.86 -1.92
C PHE A 61 4.31 2.80 -3.29
N VAL A 62 4.75 3.69 -4.17
CA VAL A 62 4.35 3.75 -5.57
C VAL A 62 5.58 3.96 -6.47
N SER A 63 5.56 3.33 -7.65
CA SER A 63 6.58 3.49 -8.69
C SER A 63 5.95 3.68 -10.07
N HIS A 64 6.74 4.32 -10.94
CA HIS A 64 6.47 4.52 -12.36
C HIS A 64 7.30 3.58 -13.26
N VAL A 65 8.04 2.65 -12.65
CA VAL A 65 8.95 1.71 -13.31
C VAL A 65 8.47 0.30 -12.98
N PRO A 66 8.32 -0.59 -13.98
CA PRO A 66 8.02 -1.99 -13.73
C PRO A 66 9.21 -2.67 -13.05
N SER A 67 8.95 -3.54 -12.07
CA SER A 67 10.01 -4.19 -11.28
C SER A 67 11.08 -3.22 -10.75
N PRO A 68 10.68 -2.19 -9.97
CA PRO A 68 11.58 -1.12 -9.57
C PRO A 68 12.71 -1.63 -8.68
N LYS A 69 13.85 -0.95 -8.71
CA LYS A 69 15.01 -1.32 -7.89
C LYS A 69 14.98 -0.55 -6.57
N TYR A 70 15.18 -1.25 -5.46
CA TYR A 70 15.24 -0.66 -4.13
C TYR A 70 16.15 -1.46 -3.22
N LYS A 71 16.51 -0.86 -2.08
CA LYS A 71 17.22 -1.53 -1.00
C LYS A 71 16.22 -1.88 0.10
N VAL A 72 16.49 -2.98 0.79
CA VAL A 72 15.84 -3.30 2.06
C VAL A 72 16.88 -3.08 3.15
N PHE A 73 16.51 -2.34 4.20
CA PHE A 73 17.33 -2.10 5.37
C PHE A 73 16.45 -2.13 6.61
N ASP A 74 16.91 -2.85 7.64
CA ASP A 74 16.21 -3.01 8.91
C ASP A 74 14.74 -3.40 8.74
N GLY A 75 14.50 -4.45 7.95
CA GLY A 75 13.15 -4.97 7.74
C GLY A 75 12.28 -4.16 6.77
N MET A 76 12.77 -3.07 6.18
CA MET A 76 11.95 -2.14 5.40
C MET A 76 12.56 -1.76 4.05
N VAL A 77 11.70 -1.66 3.03
CA VAL A 77 12.03 -1.01 1.76
C VAL A 77 12.40 0.46 1.98
N GLN A 78 13.49 0.87 1.34
CA GLN A 78 13.99 2.25 1.37
C GLN A 78 13.54 2.99 0.12
N SER A 79 12.94 4.16 0.31
CA SER A 79 12.51 5.03 -0.79
C SER A 79 13.71 5.57 -1.58
N ASN A 80 13.49 5.84 -2.87
CA ASN A 80 14.49 6.39 -3.77
C ASN A 80 13.79 7.12 -4.94
N SER A 81 14.52 7.42 -6.02
CA SER A 81 13.96 8.12 -7.19
C SER A 81 12.90 7.34 -7.97
N GLU A 82 12.86 6.01 -7.83
CA GLU A 82 11.91 5.12 -8.50
C GLU A 82 10.80 4.64 -7.56
N VAL A 83 11.10 4.42 -6.28
CA VAL A 83 10.19 3.95 -5.24
C VAL A 83 9.88 5.09 -4.28
N LEU A 84 8.70 5.69 -4.43
CA LEU A 84 8.25 6.82 -3.65
C LEU A 84 7.27 6.35 -2.57
N GLU A 85 7.36 6.89 -1.35
CA GLU A 85 6.35 6.60 -0.32
C GLU A 85 4.94 6.96 -0.81
N LEU A 86 3.93 6.19 -0.42
CA LEU A 86 2.56 6.40 -0.87
C LEU A 86 2.07 7.78 -0.38
N SER A 87 1.64 8.61 -1.31
CA SER A 87 0.95 9.87 -1.03
C SER A 87 0.19 10.32 -2.27
N ALA A 88 -0.82 11.16 -2.11
CA ALA A 88 -1.56 11.73 -3.25
C ALA A 88 -0.61 12.47 -4.21
N LYS A 89 0.37 13.20 -3.68
CA LYS A 89 1.40 13.90 -4.47
C LYS A 89 2.24 12.94 -5.31
N ASN A 90 2.72 11.85 -4.71
CA ASN A 90 3.58 10.89 -5.41
C ASN A 90 2.78 10.08 -6.44
N ILE A 91 1.52 9.75 -6.15
CA ILE A 91 0.60 9.13 -7.11
C ILE A 91 0.39 10.03 -8.32
N GLN A 92 0.08 11.32 -8.11
CA GLN A 92 -0.05 12.27 -9.21
C GLN A 92 1.25 12.36 -10.03
N SER A 93 2.41 12.36 -9.37
CA SER A 93 3.70 12.38 -10.05
C SER A 93 3.94 11.13 -10.90
N VAL A 94 3.57 9.94 -10.43
CA VAL A 94 3.67 8.68 -11.17
C VAL A 94 2.72 8.65 -12.37
N VAL A 95 1.45 9.01 -12.15
CA VAL A 95 0.42 9.08 -13.20
C VAL A 95 0.82 10.06 -14.31
N ASN A 96 1.35 11.24 -13.95
CA ASN A 96 1.80 12.24 -14.92
C ASN A 96 2.94 11.77 -15.83
N LYS A 97 3.73 10.76 -15.42
CA LYS A 97 4.78 10.18 -16.25
C LYS A 97 4.23 9.26 -17.34
N ASN A 98 2.97 8.84 -17.25
CA ASN A 98 2.27 7.99 -18.21
C ASN A 98 3.08 6.72 -18.57
N ARG A 99 3.55 6.02 -17.54
CA ARG A 99 4.28 4.73 -17.62
C ARG A 99 3.52 3.67 -16.83
N SER A 100 4.20 2.69 -16.25
CA SER A 100 3.60 1.71 -15.34
C SER A 100 3.09 2.38 -14.06
N LEU A 101 2.02 1.85 -13.49
CA LEU A 101 1.56 2.15 -12.14
C LEU A 101 1.83 0.93 -11.27
N VAL A 102 2.87 1.00 -10.42
CA VAL A 102 3.23 -0.11 -9.53
C VAL A 102 3.03 0.32 -8.09
N PHE A 103 2.23 -0.42 -7.35
CA PHE A 103 2.14 -0.28 -5.90
C PHE A 103 3.03 -1.31 -5.23
N ILE A 104 3.65 -0.93 -4.11
CA ILE A 104 4.53 -1.80 -3.34
C ILE A 104 4.09 -1.77 -1.89
N MET A 105 3.89 -2.94 -1.30
CA MET A 105 3.62 -3.12 0.12
C MET A 105 4.80 -3.86 0.73
N SER A 106 5.52 -3.22 1.64
CA SER A 106 6.58 -3.83 2.44
C SER A 106 6.02 -4.10 3.82
N SER A 107 6.22 -5.29 4.37
CA SER A 107 5.95 -5.59 5.78
C SER A 107 7.14 -6.35 6.38
N GLY A 108 7.50 -6.00 7.61
CA GLY A 108 8.68 -6.55 8.28
C GLY A 108 8.36 -7.09 9.66
N ASN A 109 9.28 -7.87 10.23
CA ASN A 109 9.18 -8.27 11.63
C ASN A 109 9.82 -7.23 12.55
N ALA A 110 9.48 -7.25 13.84
CA ALA A 110 9.96 -6.27 14.82
C ALA A 110 11.49 -6.24 14.99
N SER A 111 12.20 -7.32 14.63
CA SER A 111 13.66 -7.39 14.68
C SER A 111 14.35 -6.86 13.42
N GLY A 112 13.60 -6.47 12.40
CA GLY A 112 14.14 -6.02 11.11
C GLY A 112 14.87 -7.12 10.32
N SER A 113 14.78 -8.37 10.78
CA SER A 113 15.49 -9.51 10.21
C SER A 113 14.71 -10.17 9.08
N TYR A 114 13.43 -9.87 8.93
CA TYR A 114 12.60 -10.40 7.87
C TYR A 114 11.77 -9.30 7.23
N THR A 115 11.65 -9.36 5.91
CA THR A 115 10.76 -8.50 5.13
C THR A 115 10.06 -9.31 4.04
N ASN A 116 8.74 -9.12 3.95
CA ASN A 116 7.94 -9.51 2.81
C ASN A 116 7.58 -8.26 2.00
N VAL A 117 7.94 -8.25 0.72
CA VAL A 117 7.64 -7.16 -0.21
C VAL A 117 6.73 -7.68 -1.32
N GLN A 118 5.57 -7.07 -1.45
CA GLN A 118 4.58 -7.38 -2.50
C GLN A 118 4.53 -6.22 -3.48
N GLU A 119 4.67 -6.52 -4.77
CA GLU A 119 4.63 -5.57 -5.87
C GLU A 119 3.41 -5.86 -6.74
N PHE A 120 2.63 -4.83 -7.04
CA PHE A 120 1.39 -4.91 -7.81
C PHE A 120 1.47 -3.94 -8.98
N GLU A 121 1.73 -4.47 -10.17
CA GLU A 121 1.68 -3.69 -11.42
C GLU A 121 0.25 -3.66 -11.93
N ILE A 122 -0.34 -2.46 -11.99
CA ILE A 122 -1.75 -2.26 -12.29
C ILE A 122 -1.94 -2.03 -13.80
N ASP A 123 -2.85 -2.77 -14.39
CA ASP A 123 -3.43 -2.45 -15.70
C ASP A 123 -4.49 -1.36 -15.53
N SER A 124 -4.20 -0.15 -16.00
CA SER A 124 -5.09 1.01 -15.87
C SER A 124 -6.32 1.00 -16.77
N ASP A 125 -6.41 0.07 -17.73
CA ASP A 125 -7.58 -0.07 -18.59
C ASP A 125 -8.61 -1.04 -17.98
N THR A 126 -8.11 -2.09 -17.31
CA THR A 126 -8.96 -3.14 -16.73
C THR A 126 -9.13 -3.02 -15.23
N GLY A 127 -8.16 -2.45 -14.51
CA GLY A 127 -8.04 -2.48 -13.06
C GLY A 127 -7.46 -3.78 -12.50
N ALA A 128 -7.13 -4.76 -13.35
CA ALA A 128 -6.42 -5.97 -12.95
C ALA A 128 -4.96 -5.65 -12.58
N PHE A 129 -4.28 -6.61 -11.96
CA PHE A 129 -2.89 -6.44 -11.58
C PHE A 129 -2.06 -7.71 -11.73
N TYR A 130 -0.79 -7.54 -12.03
CA TYR A 130 0.24 -8.56 -11.91
C TYR A 130 0.90 -8.45 -10.53
N HIS A 131 1.02 -9.57 -9.81
CA HIS A 131 1.53 -9.61 -8.44
C HIS A 131 2.85 -10.38 -8.37
N THR A 132 3.85 -9.78 -7.74
CA THR A 132 5.11 -10.43 -7.38
C THR A 132 5.37 -10.30 -5.88
N THR A 133 5.79 -11.37 -5.24
CA THR A 133 6.23 -11.37 -3.85
C THR A 133 7.73 -11.63 -3.78
N LYS A 134 8.44 -10.86 -2.96
CA LYS A 134 9.87 -11.00 -2.66
C LYS A 134 10.03 -11.10 -1.16
N GLU A 135 10.80 -12.07 -0.71
CA GLU A 135 11.10 -12.27 0.71
C GLU A 135 12.58 -12.06 0.94
N TYR A 136 12.89 -11.32 1.99
CA TYR A 136 14.24 -11.03 2.44
C TYR A 136 14.35 -11.51 3.88
N ASP A 137 15.28 -12.43 4.11
CA ASP A 137 15.63 -12.89 5.44
C ASP A 137 17.10 -12.53 5.70
N TRP A 138 17.33 -11.75 6.74
CA TRP A 138 18.64 -11.61 7.34
C TRP A 138 18.76 -12.65 8.45
N MET A 139 19.34 -13.78 8.07
CA MET A 139 19.74 -14.80 9.01
C MET A 139 20.89 -14.27 9.85
N ARG A 140 20.56 -13.71 11.02
CA ARG A 140 21.52 -13.15 11.99
C ARG A 140 22.65 -14.12 12.34
N TYR A 141 22.45 -15.42 12.11
CA TYR A 141 23.39 -16.51 12.40
C TYR A 141 23.84 -17.34 11.18
N GLY A 142 23.50 -16.96 9.93
CA GLY A 142 23.89 -17.68 8.69
C GLY A 142 22.83 -18.63 8.12
N HIS A 143 23.03 -19.12 6.88
CA HIS A 143 22.11 -20.08 6.23
C HIS A 143 22.09 -21.41 7.01
N PRO A 144 20.97 -22.16 7.07
CA PRO A 144 20.94 -23.46 7.77
C PRO A 144 21.98 -24.45 7.25
N ASP A 145 22.32 -24.34 5.96
CA ASP A 145 23.35 -25.16 5.31
C ASP A 145 24.79 -24.71 5.62
N ASP A 146 24.98 -23.51 6.18
CA ASP A 146 26.30 -22.97 6.58
C ASP A 146 26.71 -23.44 7.99
N TYR A 147 25.84 -24.15 8.71
CA TYR A 147 26.20 -24.75 9.98
C TYR A 147 26.98 -26.05 9.73
N PRO A 148 28.14 -26.26 10.39
CA PRO A 148 28.66 -27.60 10.53
C PRO A 148 27.68 -28.37 11.41
N LEU A 149 26.76 -29.10 10.78
CA LEU A 149 26.13 -30.24 11.42
C LEU A 149 27.29 -31.18 11.75
N ASN A 150 27.73 -31.17 13.01
CA ASN A 150 28.64 -32.17 13.54
C ASN A 150 28.06 -33.54 13.19
N ARG A 151 28.54 -34.14 12.10
CA ARG A 151 28.37 -35.54 11.75
C ARG A 151 29.65 -36.27 12.08
#